data_AF-A0A434F6C9-F1
#
_entry.id   AF-A0A434F6C9-F1
#
_cell.length_a   1.000
_cell.length_b   1.000
_cell.length_c   1.000
_cell.angle_alpha   90.00
_cell.angle_beta   90.00
_cell.angle_gamma   90.00
#
_symmetry.space_group_name_H-M   'P 1'
#
loop_
_entity.id
_entity.type
_entity.pdbx_description
1 polymer ?
#
loop_
_entity_poly.entity_id
_entity_poly.type
_entity_poly.pdbx_seq_one_letter_code
_entity_poly.pdbx_strand_id
1 'polypeptide(L)' 'MHQRRFGRTGWQVSEIGFGSWAIGADWGDVEEKDA' A
#
# COMPACT_ATOMS: atom_id res chain seq x y z
N MET A 1 -11.29 -15.55 3.88
CA MET A 1 -10.08 -14.71 3.90
C MET A 1 -8.88 -15.63 4.08
N HIS A 2 -7.91 -15.61 3.17
CA HIS A 2 -6.78 -16.56 3.15
C HIS A 2 -5.50 -15.90 3.68
N GLN A 3 -4.66 -16.69 4.34
CA GLN A 3 -3.39 -16.25 4.92
C GLN A 3 -2.23 -17.10 4.43
N ARG A 4 -1.05 -16.48 4.28
CA ARG A 4 0.21 -17.13 3.89
C ARG A 4 1.33 -16.80 4.86
N ARG A 5 2.29 -17.71 4.96
CA ARG A 5 3.48 -17.49 5.78
C ARG A 5 4.35 -16.40 5.15
N PHE A 6 4.69 -15.39 5.92
CA PHE A 6 5.57 -14.31 5.48
C PHE A 6 7.04 -14.72 5.58
N GLY A 7 7.50 -15.48 4.59
CA GLY A 7 8.87 -15.99 4.54
C GLY A 7 9.25 -16.80 5.79
N ARG A 8 10.40 -16.49 6.40
CA ARG A 8 10.92 -17.21 7.58
C ARG A 8 10.51 -16.57 8.92
N THR A 9 9.77 -15.46 8.91
CA THR A 9 9.40 -14.70 10.12
C THR A 9 8.49 -15.46 11.09
N GLY A 10 7.80 -16.51 10.61
CA GLY A 10 6.80 -17.24 11.38
C GLY A 10 5.42 -16.56 11.41
N TRP A 11 5.26 -15.42 10.75
CA TRP A 11 4.01 -14.69 10.71
C TRP A 11 3.10 -15.21 9.60
N GLN A 12 1.79 -15.24 9.88
CA GLN A 12 0.73 -15.52 8.91
C GLN A 12 0.09 -14.19 8.52
N VAL A 13 0.22 -13.79 7.25
CA VAL A 13 -0.30 -12.51 6.74
C VAL A 13 -1.42 -12.77 5.74
N SER A 14 -2.36 -11.83 5.59
CA SER A 14 -3.37 -11.87 4.53
C SER A 14 -2.72 -11.92 3.15
N GLU A 15 -3.30 -12.66 2.21
CA GLU A 15 -2.87 -12.63 0.79
C GLU A 15 -3.08 -11.25 0.14
N ILE A 16 -4.02 -10.45 0.67
CA ILE A 16 -4.31 -9.10 0.20
C ILE A 16 -3.75 -8.10 1.23
N GLY A 17 -2.86 -7.22 0.76
CA GLY A 17 -2.29 -6.12 1.53
C GLY A 17 -2.87 -4.77 1.14
N PHE A 18 -2.77 -3.78 2.05
CA PHE A 18 -3.19 -2.41 1.81
C PHE A 18 -1.98 -1.56 1.41
N GLY A 19 -1.99 -1.02 0.19
CA GLY A 19 -0.97 -0.08 -0.27
C GLY A 19 -1.33 1.34 0.12
N SER A 20 -0.49 1.99 0.93
CA SER A 20 -0.71 3.35 1.42
C SER A 20 0.20 4.39 0.76
N TRP A 21 0.65 4.13 -0.47
CA TRP A 21 1.62 4.97 -1.18
C TRP A 21 1.20 6.44 -1.39
N ALA A 22 -0.11 6.69 -1.39
CA ALA A 22 -0.75 7.98 -1.67
C ALA A 22 -1.39 8.56 -0.41
N ILE A 23 -1.27 7.87 0.73
CA ILE A 23 -1.85 8.30 2.00
C ILE A 23 -0.77 9.05 2.75
N GLY A 24 -0.95 10.36 2.89
CA GLY A 24 0.04 11.26 3.50
C GLY A 24 1.21 11.61 2.58
N ALA A 25 1.15 11.23 1.29
CA ALA A 25 2.06 11.72 0.28
C ALA A 25 1.50 13.01 -0.33
N ASP A 26 2.28 14.08 -0.26
CA ASP A 26 2.05 15.27 -1.07
C ASP A 26 2.51 14.92 -2.49
N TRP A 27 1.59 14.78 -3.43
CA TRP A 27 1.93 14.55 -4.84
C TRP A 27 2.44 15.84 -5.52
N GLY A 28 2.59 16.92 -4.75
CA GLY A 28 2.87 18.26 -5.25
C GLY A 28 1.61 18.97 -5.71
N ASP A 29 1.69 20.28 -5.89
CA ASP A 29 0.63 21.07 -6.50
C ASP A 29 0.42 20.63 -7.96
N VAL A 30 -0.81 20.26 -8.30
CA VAL A 30 -1.23 20.07 -9.69
C VAL A 30 -1.71 21.42 -10.20
N GLU A 31 -0.99 22.01 -11.15
CA GLU A 31 -1.43 23.25 -11.78
C GLU A 31 -2.74 23.01 -12.56
N GLU A 32 -3.70 23.95 -12.45
CA GLU A 32 -5.05 23.84 -13.04
C GLU A 32 -5.05 23.65 -14.57
N LYS A 33 -3.93 23.97 -15.24
CA LYS A 33 -3.73 23.76 -16.67
C LYS A 33 -3.48 22.30 -17.07
N ASP A 34 -3.12 21.44 -16.11
CA ASP A 34 -2.74 20.04 -16.31
C ASP A 34 -3.83 19.05 -15.81
N ALA A 35 -4.95 19.57 -15.31
CA ALA A 35 -6.15 18.81 -14.89
C ALA A 35 -7.08 18.52 -16.08
#